data_AF-A0A0K2SZF4-F1
#
_entry.id   AF-A0A0K2SZF4-F1
#
_cell.length_a   1.000
_cell.length_b   1.000
_cell.length_c   1.000
_cell.angle_alpha   90.00
_cell.angle_beta   90.00
_cell.angle_gamma   90.00
#
_symmetry.space_group_name_H-M   'P 1'
#
loop_
_entity.id
_entity.type
_entity.pdbx_description
1 polymer ?
#
loop_
_entity_poly.entity_id
_entity_poly.type
_entity_poly.pdbx_seq_one_letter_code
_entity_poly.pdbx_strand_id
1 'polypeptide(L)'
;GSVGVDQYDNCYAGFRASTFGLNYDYGSIMHYGLRYFSTNGRNTMTLKKSTTAQIPNRSGMSSLDVQKTKLAYECQDANTTPAPTTTTPASPTSKPCDDTFKYCSDYKHLCGKNEYMQNHCKKTCFNCVCENIYGDDGCSQLTGYCELKI
;
A
#
# COMPACT_ATOMS: atom_id res chain seq x y z
N GLY A 1 18.30 -19.80 -2.26
CA GLY A 1 19.07 -19.34 -1.08
C GLY A 1 18.72 -20.25 0.09
N SER A 2 19.69 -21.02 0.58
CA SER A 2 19.50 -21.95 1.68
C SER A 2 19.11 -21.18 2.94
N VAL A 3 17.93 -21.50 3.49
CA VAL A 3 17.52 -20.99 4.81
C VAL A 3 18.43 -21.59 5.87
N GLY A 4 19.18 -20.76 6.59
CA GLY A 4 20.05 -21.18 7.70
C GLY A 4 19.23 -21.86 8.78
N VAL A 5 19.54 -23.13 9.02
CA VAL A 5 19.03 -23.96 10.12
C VAL A 5 20.22 -24.32 10.98
N ASP A 6 20.58 -23.38 11.82
CA ASP A 6 21.60 -23.46 12.84
C ASP A 6 21.21 -22.35 13.83
N GLN A 7 20.95 -22.57 15.12
CA GLN A 7 21.35 -23.64 16.02
C GLN A 7 20.69 -23.30 17.37
N TYR A 8 19.60 -23.98 17.75
CA TYR A 8 19.12 -24.00 19.14
C TYR A 8 18.41 -25.33 19.38
N ASP A 9 19.06 -26.20 20.16
CA ASP A 9 18.47 -27.46 20.62
C ASP A 9 17.15 -27.14 21.36
N ASN A 10 16.05 -27.76 20.92
CA ASN A 10 14.67 -27.62 21.44
C ASN A 10 13.86 -26.36 21.07
N CYS A 11 14.27 -25.56 20.09
CA CYS A 11 13.42 -24.48 19.55
C CYS A 11 12.69 -24.93 18.27
N TYR A 12 11.38 -25.16 18.35
CA TYR A 12 10.53 -25.35 17.17
C TYR A 12 10.32 -24.00 16.46
N ALA A 13 11.09 -23.73 15.41
CA ALA A 13 10.77 -22.66 14.47
C ALA A 13 9.54 -23.08 13.64
N GLY A 14 8.33 -22.76 14.14
CA GLY A 14 7.07 -23.16 13.51
C GLY A 14 6.84 -22.58 12.12
N PHE A 15 7.57 -21.51 11.76
CA PHE A 15 7.48 -20.89 10.44
C PHE A 15 8.89 -20.63 9.87
N ARG A 16 9.14 -21.15 8.67
CA ARG A 16 10.33 -20.85 7.88
C ARG A 16 9.98 -19.80 6.84
N ALA A 17 10.81 -18.77 6.71
CA ALA A 17 10.67 -17.75 5.68
C ALA A 17 11.95 -17.64 4.86
N SER A 18 11.81 -17.51 3.54
CA SER A 18 12.93 -17.21 2.65
C SER A 18 13.28 -15.73 2.74
N THR A 19 14.57 -15.41 2.79
CA THR A 19 15.09 -14.04 2.63
C THR A 19 15.32 -13.69 1.17
N PHE A 20 15.33 -14.68 0.27
CA PHE A 20 15.74 -14.54 -1.13
C PHE A 20 17.15 -13.92 -1.29
N GLY A 21 18.02 -14.07 -0.28
CA GLY A 21 19.36 -13.48 -0.27
C GLY A 21 19.40 -11.98 0.06
N LEU A 22 18.26 -11.37 0.38
CA LEU A 22 18.18 -9.96 0.76
C LEU A 22 18.55 -9.76 2.24
N ASN A 23 19.17 -8.61 2.53
CA ASN A 23 19.54 -8.20 3.87
C ASN A 23 18.30 -7.90 4.74
N TYR A 24 18.50 -7.89 6.06
CA TYR A 24 17.47 -7.43 6.99
C TYR A 24 17.18 -5.95 6.79
N ASP A 25 15.90 -5.61 6.57
CA ASP A 25 15.47 -4.25 6.33
C ASP A 25 14.83 -3.63 7.57
N TYR A 26 15.57 -2.72 8.22
CA TYR A 26 15.09 -1.96 9.35
C TYR A 26 13.94 -1.00 9.00
N GLY A 27 13.92 -0.50 7.75
CA GLY A 27 12.92 0.43 7.25
C GLY A 27 11.71 -0.26 6.59
N SER A 28 11.64 -1.59 6.66
CA SER A 28 10.51 -2.35 6.11
C SER A 28 9.20 -1.88 6.75
N ILE A 29 8.14 -1.82 5.94
CA ILE A 29 6.79 -1.53 6.45
C ILE A 29 6.33 -2.60 7.45
N MET A 30 6.91 -3.80 7.37
CA MET A 30 6.64 -4.92 8.26
C MET A 30 7.46 -4.89 9.56
N HIS A 31 8.45 -3.99 9.69
CA HIS A 31 9.24 -3.87 10.91
C HIS A 31 8.38 -3.27 12.04
N TYR A 32 8.41 -3.88 13.22
CA TYR A 32 7.76 -3.33 14.40
C TYR A 32 8.46 -2.07 14.92
N GLY A 33 7.69 -1.16 15.51
CA GLY A 33 8.28 -0.03 16.23
C GLY A 33 9.00 -0.51 17.47
N LEU A 34 10.07 0.19 17.88
CA LEU A 34 10.95 -0.26 18.97
C LEU A 34 10.25 -0.45 20.32
N ARG A 35 9.09 0.18 20.54
CA ARG A 35 8.29 0.13 21.78
C ARG A 35 6.99 -0.63 21.63
N TYR A 36 6.75 -1.26 20.48
CA TYR A 36 5.49 -1.98 20.26
C TYR A 36 5.35 -3.10 21.29
N PHE A 37 4.12 -3.26 21.81
CA PHE A 37 3.77 -4.20 22.89
C PHE A 37 4.50 -3.97 24.23
N SER A 38 5.14 -2.81 24.43
CA SER A 38 5.73 -2.45 25.71
C SER A 38 4.66 -2.15 26.76
N THR A 39 4.79 -2.73 27.95
CA THR A 39 3.91 -2.43 29.11
C THR A 39 4.42 -1.29 29.98
N ASN A 40 5.67 -0.87 29.79
CA ASN A 40 6.36 0.13 30.62
C ASN A 40 6.92 1.30 29.80
N GLY A 41 6.53 1.41 28.53
CA GLY A 41 6.97 2.47 27.62
C GLY A 41 8.43 2.39 27.17
N ARG A 42 9.19 1.39 27.64
CA ARG A 42 10.59 1.16 27.21
C ARG A 42 10.63 0.37 25.91
N ASN A 43 11.76 0.42 25.22
CA ASN A 43 11.94 -0.34 23.99
C ASN A 43 11.86 -1.85 24.28
N THR A 44 11.04 -2.56 23.50
CA THR A 44 10.98 -4.03 23.45
C THR A 44 12.00 -4.60 22.46
N MET A 45 12.51 -3.77 21.54
CA MET A 45 13.57 -4.12 20.59
C MET A 45 14.67 -3.06 20.56
N THR A 46 15.91 -3.50 20.41
CA THR A 46 17.10 -2.64 20.27
C THR A 46 17.88 -3.04 19.03
N LEU A 47 18.35 -2.03 18.28
CA LEU A 47 19.12 -2.25 17.05
C LEU A 47 20.55 -2.67 17.39
N LYS A 48 21.04 -3.75 16.77
CA LYS A 48 22.43 -4.19 16.92
C LYS A 48 23.40 -3.44 16.01
N LYS A 49 22.91 -2.83 14.93
CA LYS A 49 23.69 -2.03 13.99
C LYS A 49 23.04 -0.65 13.89
N SER A 50 23.86 0.39 13.79
CA SER A 50 23.37 1.73 13.48
C SER A 50 22.70 1.75 12.09
N THR A 51 21.65 2.55 11.94
CA THR A 51 20.92 2.70 10.69
C THR A 51 20.31 4.10 10.61
N THR A 52 20.14 4.59 9.39
CA THR A 52 19.40 5.82 9.09
C THR A 52 17.94 5.56 8.75
N ALA A 53 17.50 4.30 8.76
CA ALA A 53 16.12 3.92 8.45
C ALA A 53 15.13 4.49 9.48
N GLN A 54 13.95 4.88 9.00
CA GLN A 54 12.84 5.27 9.86
C GLN A 54 12.20 4.04 10.50
N ILE A 55 12.10 4.01 11.84
CA ILE A 55 11.53 2.89 12.59
C ILE A 55 10.48 3.39 13.59
N PRO A 56 9.21 2.98 13.48
CA PRO A 56 8.64 2.20 12.37
C PRO A 56 8.43 3.06 11.12
N ASN A 57 8.58 2.45 9.94
CA ASN A 57 8.06 3.00 8.69
C ASN A 57 6.59 2.59 8.51
N ARG A 58 5.71 3.57 8.32
CA ARG A 58 4.28 3.36 7.98
C ARG A 58 3.82 4.14 6.76
N SER A 59 4.76 4.78 6.05
CA SER A 59 4.47 5.62 4.89
C SER A 59 4.34 4.80 3.60
N GLY A 60 4.97 3.62 3.53
CA GLY A 60 4.91 2.75 2.37
C GLY A 60 5.96 1.65 2.39
N MET A 61 5.96 0.81 1.35
CA MET A 61 6.97 -0.24 1.18
C MET A 61 8.36 0.35 0.99
N SER A 62 9.36 -0.24 1.62
CA SER A 62 10.76 0.07 1.32
C SER A 62 11.17 -0.51 -0.06
N SER A 63 12.36 -0.13 -0.54
CA SER A 63 12.94 -0.76 -1.73
C SER A 63 13.15 -2.27 -1.57
N LEU A 64 13.56 -2.72 -0.38
CA LEU A 64 13.77 -4.13 -0.08
C LEU A 64 12.46 -4.91 0.06
N ASP A 65 11.39 -4.29 0.58
CA ASP A 65 10.05 -4.90 0.60
C ASP A 65 9.55 -5.21 -0.82
N VAL A 66 9.69 -4.23 -1.72
CA VAL A 66 9.33 -4.39 -3.15
C VAL A 66 10.17 -5.48 -3.79
N GLN A 67 11.48 -5.45 -3.59
CA GLN A 67 12.38 -6.45 -4.17
C GLN A 67 12.08 -7.86 -3.65
N LYS A 68 11.85 -8.00 -2.35
CA LYS A 68 11.51 -9.29 -1.74
C LYS A 68 10.20 -9.85 -2.28
N THR A 69 9.20 -8.98 -2.48
CA THR A 69 7.91 -9.35 -3.06
C THR A 69 8.07 -9.80 -4.51
N LYS A 70 8.83 -9.05 -5.32
CA LYS A 70 9.13 -9.44 -6.70
C LYS A 70 9.80 -10.81 -6.79
N LEU A 71 10.79 -11.07 -5.93
CA LEU A 71 11.49 -12.36 -5.87
C LEU A 71 10.58 -13.50 -5.41
N ALA A 72 9.67 -13.23 -4.47
CA ALA A 72 8.73 -14.23 -3.96
C ALA A 72 7.67 -14.66 -4.98
N TYR A 73 7.26 -13.74 -5.87
CA TYR A 73 6.22 -13.97 -6.89
C TYR A 73 6.78 -14.10 -8.31
N GLU A 74 8.11 -14.20 -8.46
CA GLU A 74 8.80 -14.36 -9.76
C GLU A 74 8.37 -13.29 -10.78
N CYS A 75 8.20 -12.06 -10.31
CA CYS A 75 7.83 -10.95 -11.18
C CYS A 75 8.91 -10.74 -12.24
N GLN A 76 8.54 -10.84 -13.51
CA GLN A 76 9.40 -10.42 -14.60
C GLN A 76 9.44 -8.90 -14.62
N ASP A 77 10.64 -8.32 -14.60
CA ASP A 77 10.78 -6.92 -14.93
C ASP A 77 10.39 -6.79 -16.40
N ALA A 78 9.24 -6.17 -16.69
CA ALA A 78 8.90 -5.77 -18.04
C ALA A 78 10.09 -4.95 -18.55
N ASN A 79 10.76 -5.47 -19.59
CA ASN A 79 11.97 -4.90 -20.18
C ASN A 79 12.02 -3.39 -20.04
N THR A 80 13.12 -2.90 -19.48
CA THR A 80 13.61 -1.52 -19.44
C THR A 80 12.94 -0.63 -20.48
N THR A 81 11.78 -0.09 -20.15
CA THR A 81 11.40 1.21 -20.67
C THR A 81 11.97 2.16 -19.61
N PRO A 82 12.95 3.02 -19.94
CA PRO A 82 13.32 4.08 -19.02
C PRO A 82 12.01 4.74 -18.58
N ALA A 83 11.84 4.96 -17.28
CA ALA A 83 10.80 5.86 -16.81
C ALA A 83 10.86 7.10 -17.72
N PRO A 84 9.76 7.49 -18.39
CA PRO A 84 9.81 8.65 -19.26
C PRO A 84 10.14 9.85 -18.38
N THR A 85 11.40 10.30 -18.46
CA THR A 85 11.82 11.62 -18.04
C THR A 85 11.15 12.59 -18.99
N THR A 86 9.91 12.98 -18.69
CA THR A 86 9.24 14.04 -19.45
C THR A 86 9.22 15.29 -18.58
N THR A 87 10.25 16.09 -18.78
CA THR A 87 10.26 17.52 -18.51
C THR A 87 9.20 18.17 -19.41
N THR A 88 8.00 18.47 -18.84
CA THR A 88 7.06 19.58 -19.17
C THR A 88 6.39 19.53 -20.58
N PRO A 89 5.05 19.75 -20.75
CA PRO A 89 4.28 20.90 -20.24
C PRO A 89 2.91 20.60 -19.62
N ALA A 90 2.40 21.58 -18.88
CA ALA A 90 1.13 21.54 -18.17
C ALA A 90 -0.12 21.46 -19.09
N SER A 91 -1.13 20.73 -18.59
CA SER A 91 -2.59 20.88 -18.83
C SER A 91 -3.21 20.18 -20.07
N PRO A 92 -4.47 19.64 -20.01
CA PRO A 92 -5.51 19.85 -19.00
C PRO A 92 -6.04 18.58 -18.28
N THR A 93 -6.41 18.82 -17.03
CA THR A 93 -7.25 18.04 -16.09
C THR A 93 -8.13 16.92 -16.68
N SER A 94 -7.73 15.66 -16.47
CA SER A 94 -8.69 14.58 -16.25
C SER A 94 -8.81 14.34 -14.74
N LYS A 95 -10.01 14.51 -14.18
CA LYS A 95 -10.26 14.27 -12.75
C LYS A 95 -9.93 12.79 -12.43
N PRO A 96 -9.20 12.49 -11.34
CA PRO A 96 -8.79 11.12 -11.01
C PRO A 96 -9.96 10.33 -10.43
N CYS A 97 -10.47 9.35 -11.19
CA CYS A 97 -11.49 8.41 -10.73
C CYS A 97 -10.86 7.03 -10.42
N ASP A 98 -9.86 7.01 -9.54
CA ASP A 98 -9.18 5.78 -9.17
C ASP A 98 -9.58 5.30 -7.77
N ASP A 99 -9.62 3.98 -7.60
CA ASP A 99 -9.73 3.35 -6.30
C ASP A 99 -8.38 3.38 -5.61
N THR A 100 -8.31 4.03 -4.46
CA THR A 100 -7.11 4.07 -3.61
C THR A 100 -7.07 2.91 -2.61
N PHE A 101 -8.23 2.29 -2.36
CA PHE A 101 -8.33 1.12 -1.49
C PHE A 101 -8.34 -0.18 -2.30
N LYS A 102 -7.50 -1.14 -1.93
CA LYS A 102 -7.29 -2.37 -2.71
C LYS A 102 -8.53 -3.28 -2.77
N TYR A 103 -9.35 -3.26 -1.72
CA TYR A 103 -10.50 -4.17 -1.59
C TYR A 103 -11.83 -3.52 -2.00
N CYS A 104 -11.80 -2.41 -2.73
CA CYS A 104 -13.01 -1.72 -3.15
C CYS A 104 -14.03 -2.67 -3.82
N SER A 105 -13.54 -3.59 -4.64
CA SER A 105 -14.38 -4.58 -5.34
C SER A 105 -15.14 -5.53 -4.40
N ASP A 106 -14.56 -5.87 -3.25
CA ASP A 106 -15.16 -6.79 -2.27
C ASP A 106 -16.22 -6.09 -1.42
N TYR A 107 -16.08 -4.79 -1.23
CA TYR A 107 -16.92 -3.97 -0.36
C TYR A 107 -17.91 -3.08 -1.12
N LYS A 108 -18.25 -3.42 -2.37
CA LYS A 108 -19.23 -2.70 -3.20
C LYS A 108 -20.56 -2.38 -2.49
N HIS A 109 -21.03 -3.29 -1.64
CA HIS A 109 -22.27 -3.15 -0.88
C HIS A 109 -22.25 -2.00 0.16
N LEU A 110 -21.06 -1.45 0.45
CA LEU A 110 -20.85 -0.33 1.37
C LEU A 110 -20.79 1.04 0.68
N CYS A 111 -20.83 1.07 -0.66
CA CYS A 111 -20.93 2.33 -1.41
C CYS A 111 -22.19 3.11 -1.01
N GLY A 112 -22.05 4.40 -0.74
CA GLY A 112 -23.13 5.27 -0.23
C GLY A 112 -23.55 5.05 1.23
N LYS A 113 -23.04 4.01 1.90
CA LYS A 113 -23.32 3.70 3.32
C LYS A 113 -22.13 3.96 4.23
N ASN A 114 -20.92 3.90 3.69
CA ASN A 114 -19.69 4.07 4.44
C ASN A 114 -18.85 5.19 3.81
N GLU A 115 -18.50 6.19 4.60
CA GLU A 115 -17.76 7.38 4.16
C GLU A 115 -16.35 7.03 3.66
N TYR A 116 -15.69 6.07 4.31
CA TYR A 116 -14.36 5.61 3.91
C TYR A 116 -14.39 4.99 2.51
N MET A 117 -15.40 4.16 2.25
CA MET A 117 -15.60 3.56 0.93
C MET A 117 -15.89 4.61 -0.13
N GLN A 118 -16.67 5.65 0.19
CA GLN A 118 -16.92 6.75 -0.74
C GLN A 118 -15.64 7.55 -1.06
N ASN A 119 -14.77 7.77 -0.07
CA ASN A 119 -13.55 8.55 -0.27
C ASN A 119 -12.44 7.77 -0.99
N HIS A 120 -12.37 6.46 -0.77
CA HIS A 120 -11.27 5.63 -1.24
C HIS A 120 -11.61 4.69 -2.40
N CYS A 121 -12.90 4.47 -2.70
CA CYS A 121 -13.36 3.56 -3.75
C CYS A 121 -14.14 4.29 -4.83
N LYS A 122 -13.57 5.36 -5.38
CA LYS A 122 -14.28 6.26 -6.29
C LYS A 122 -14.67 5.60 -7.62
N LYS A 123 -13.84 4.71 -8.16
CA LYS A 123 -14.12 3.96 -9.39
C LYS A 123 -15.13 2.87 -9.16
N THR A 124 -15.04 2.20 -8.01
CA THR A 124 -15.94 1.10 -7.68
C THR A 124 -17.32 1.59 -7.22
N CYS A 125 -17.38 2.72 -6.52
CA CYS A 125 -18.63 3.28 -5.98
C CYS A 125 -19.31 4.29 -6.90
N PHE A 126 -18.62 4.87 -7.88
CA PHE A 126 -19.18 5.89 -8.76
C PHE A 126 -18.90 5.63 -10.24
N ASN A 127 -19.80 6.10 -11.10
CA ASN A 127 -19.53 6.17 -12.52
C ASN A 127 -18.63 7.39 -12.77
N CYS A 128 -17.33 7.11 -12.93
CA CYS A 128 -16.21 8.01 -13.22
C CYS A 128 -16.46 9.20 -14.17
N VAL A 129 -17.55 9.17 -14.91
CA VAL A 129 -17.84 10.13 -15.96
C VAL A 129 -18.42 11.43 -15.40
N CYS A 130 -19.14 11.45 -14.25
CA CYS A 130 -19.87 12.65 -13.73
C CYS A 130 -20.53 13.51 -14.86
N GLU A 131 -20.88 12.96 -16.03
CA GLU A 131 -21.58 13.66 -17.10
C GLU A 131 -23.06 13.29 -17.05
N ASN A 132 -23.90 14.30 -16.96
CA ASN A 132 -25.34 14.17 -16.87
C ASN A 132 -25.89 14.03 -18.30
N ILE A 133 -26.16 12.80 -18.75
CA ILE A 133 -26.72 12.58 -20.10
C ILE A 133 -28.13 12.00 -20.12
N TYR A 134 -28.66 11.53 -18.98
CA TYR A 134 -30.07 11.14 -18.86
C TYR A 134 -30.60 11.48 -17.46
N GLY A 135 -31.69 12.26 -17.44
CA GLY A 135 -32.35 12.74 -16.24
C GLY A 135 -33.16 11.65 -15.55
N ASP A 136 -32.47 10.72 -14.90
CA ASP A 136 -33.09 9.73 -14.01
C ASP A 136 -32.83 10.11 -12.56
N ASP A 137 -33.92 10.29 -11.80
CA ASP A 137 -33.99 10.78 -10.42
C ASP A 137 -33.10 10.03 -9.40
N GLY A 138 -32.52 8.89 -9.77
CA GLY A 138 -31.59 8.12 -8.94
C GLY A 138 -30.19 8.73 -8.78
N CYS A 139 -29.78 9.66 -9.65
CA CYS A 139 -28.44 10.30 -9.61
C CYS A 139 -28.43 11.67 -8.91
N SER A 140 -29.58 12.10 -8.36
CA SER A 140 -29.75 13.42 -7.74
C SER A 140 -29.00 13.58 -6.41
N GLN A 141 -28.78 12.50 -5.67
CA GLN A 141 -28.08 12.50 -4.36
C GLN A 141 -26.54 12.55 -4.49
N LEU A 142 -26.00 12.41 -5.70
CA LEU A 142 -24.54 12.42 -5.98
C LEU A 142 -24.00 13.81 -6.36
N THR A 143 -24.88 14.81 -6.49
CA THR A 143 -24.53 16.19 -6.84
C THR A 143 -23.61 16.86 -5.81
N GLY A 144 -23.70 16.46 -4.53
CA GLY A 144 -22.83 16.97 -3.46
C GLY A 144 -21.37 16.47 -3.49
N TYR A 145 -21.08 15.39 -4.23
CA TYR A 145 -19.80 14.68 -4.13
C TYR A 145 -18.84 14.86 -5.32
N CYS A 146 -19.33 15.29 -6.50
CA CYS A 146 -18.43 15.62 -7.63
C CYS A 146 -17.81 17.05 -7.51
N GLU A 147 -17.98 17.75 -6.36
CA GLU A 147 -17.58 19.15 -6.10
C GLU A 147 -17.47 19.98 -7.40
N LEU A 148 -18.60 20.21 -8.04
CA LEU A 148 -18.72 21.39 -8.90
C LEU A 148 -18.98 22.56 -7.95
N LYS A 149 -17.90 23.11 -7.38
CA LYS A 149 -17.92 24.54 -7.12
C LYS A 149 -18.00 25.21 -8.49
N ILE A 150 -19.17 25.78 -8.78
CA ILE A 150 -19.27 26.87 -9.76
C ILE A 150 -18.37 28.00 -9.26
#